data_AF-X1QD92-F1
#
_entry.id   AF-X1QD92-F1
#
_cell.length_a   1.000
_cell.length_b   1.000
_cell.length_c   1.000
_cell.angle_alpha   90.00
_cell.angle_beta   90.00
_cell.angle_gamma   90.00
#
_symmetry.space_group_name_H-M   'P 1'
#
loop_
_entity.id
_entity.type
_entity.pdbx_description
1 polymer ?
#
loop_
_entity_poly.entity_id
_entity_poly.type
_entity_poly.pdbx_seq_one_letter_code
_entity_poly.pdbx_strand_id
1 'polypeptide(L)'
;MSISQGMGIYWFVADPDGMIAEEYTDWGGTIGAGQDHEFISSGQFDLNKVGKYTTWIELLMGPEDNPQLVDKYVGDLCTVIGLEYAGTIIKKELEYDETRGDIPVY
;
A
#
# COMPACT_ATOMS: atom_id res chain seq x y z
N MET A 1 -26.57 29.28 13.86
CA MET A 1 -26.46 27.99 13.14
C MET A 1 -25.09 27.45 13.42
N SER A 2 -25.00 26.31 14.12
CA SER A 2 -23.76 25.54 14.19
C SER A 2 -23.63 24.76 12.89
N ILE A 3 -22.73 25.17 12.01
CA ILE A 3 -22.25 24.32 10.92
C ILE A 3 -21.63 23.09 11.57
N SER A 4 -22.17 21.89 11.31
CA SER A 4 -21.46 20.66 11.62
C SER A 4 -20.17 20.69 10.81
N GLN A 5 -19.04 20.89 11.48
CA GLN A 5 -17.73 20.79 10.85
C GLN A 5 -17.37 19.31 10.81
N GLY A 6 -17.97 18.61 9.85
CA GLY A 6 -17.54 17.25 9.55
C GLY A 6 -16.10 17.26 9.04
N MET A 7 -15.36 16.19 9.30
CA MET A 7 -14.08 15.94 8.68
C MET A 7 -14.20 14.68 7.82
N GLY A 8 -13.70 14.76 6.59
CA GLY A 8 -13.68 13.65 5.67
C GLY A 8 -12.26 13.39 5.19
N ILE A 9 -12.04 12.20 4.66
CA ILE A 9 -10.80 11.83 4.01
C ILE A 9 -11.09 11.17 2.67
N TYR A 10 -10.24 11.47 1.70
CA TYR A 10 -10.09 10.67 0.50
C TYR A 10 -8.62 10.26 0.42
N TRP A 11 -8.36 8.98 0.20
CA TRP A 11 -7.02 8.57 -0.21
C TRP A 11 -7.05 7.51 -1.29
N PHE A 12 -5.95 7.42 -2.04
CA PHE A 12 -5.63 6.25 -2.82
C PHE A 12 -4.13 5.96 -2.79
N VAL A 13 -3.80 4.70 -3.07
CA VAL A 13 -2.44 4.22 -3.32
C VAL A 13 -2.35 3.85 -4.79
N ALA A 14 -1.40 4.43 -5.51
CA ALA A 14 -1.05 4.00 -6.87
C ALA A 14 0.14 3.06 -6.85
N ASP A 15 0.03 1.99 -7.64
CA ASP A 15 1.10 1.02 -7.87
C ASP A 15 2.15 1.55 -8.86
N PRO A 16 3.26 0.82 -9.08
CA PRO A 16 4.34 1.25 -9.97
C PRO A 16 3.94 1.47 -11.43
N ASP A 17 2.82 0.89 -11.88
CA ASP A 17 2.29 1.08 -13.23
C ASP A 17 1.29 2.26 -13.29
N GLY A 18 1.03 2.91 -12.16
CA GLY A 18 0.07 4.01 -12.02
C GLY A 18 -1.39 3.56 -11.84
N MET A 19 -1.63 2.27 -11.54
CA MET A 19 -2.97 1.75 -11.28
C MET A 19 -3.32 1.90 -9.79
N ILE A 20 -4.60 2.05 -9.47
CA ILE A 20 -5.07 2.15 -8.08
C ILE A 20 -4.95 0.76 -7.42
N ALA A 21 -4.09 0.67 -6.41
CA ALA A 21 -3.93 -0.51 -5.54
C ALA A 21 -4.94 -0.48 -4.38
N GLU A 22 -5.24 0.70 -3.86
CA GLU A 22 -6.23 0.93 -2.82
C GLU A 22 -6.88 2.30 -3.04
N GLU A 23 -8.18 2.41 -2.76
CA GLU A 23 -8.92 3.67 -2.68
C GLU A 23 -9.85 3.61 -1.47
N TYR A 24 -9.92 4.70 -0.72
CA TYR A 24 -10.71 4.78 0.51
C TYR A 24 -11.30 6.18 0.66
N THR A 25 -12.51 6.22 1.21
CA THR A 25 -13.23 7.47 1.52
C THR A 25 -14.05 7.24 2.76
N ASP A 26 -14.02 8.21 3.68
CA ASP A 26 -14.83 8.15 4.89
C ASP A 26 -15.09 9.55 5.46
N TRP A 27 -16.09 9.63 6.35
CA TRP A 27 -16.53 10.83 7.02
C TRP A 27 -16.71 10.59 8.52
N GLY A 28 -15.99 11.38 9.33
CA GLY A 28 -16.02 11.29 10.78
C GLY A 28 -17.24 11.88 11.46
N GLY A 29 -18.21 12.41 10.70
CA GLY A 29 -19.38 13.09 11.24
C GLY A 29 -19.01 14.27 12.14
N THR A 30 -19.79 14.54 13.18
CA THR A 30 -19.53 15.65 14.11
C THR A 30 -18.39 15.31 15.09
N ILE A 31 -17.26 15.99 14.95
CA ILE A 31 -16.10 15.86 15.85
C ILE A 31 -16.15 16.97 16.90
N GLY A 32 -15.97 16.60 18.17
CA GLY A 32 -15.93 17.56 19.27
C GLY A 32 -14.71 18.48 19.17
N ALA A 33 -14.84 19.71 19.66
CA ALA A 33 -13.72 20.65 19.66
C ALA A 33 -12.51 20.09 20.44
N GLY A 34 -11.34 20.10 19.80
CA GLY A 34 -10.10 19.58 20.38
C GLY A 34 -10.08 18.05 20.53
N GLN A 35 -10.94 17.33 19.84
CA GLN A 35 -10.89 15.87 19.74
C GLN A 35 -10.23 15.45 18.43
N ASP A 36 -9.54 14.32 18.49
CA ASP A 36 -8.96 13.67 17.33
C ASP A 36 -10.00 12.73 16.71
N HIS A 37 -9.87 12.50 15.41
CA HIS A 37 -10.64 11.49 14.70
C HIS A 37 -9.71 10.71 13.78
N GLU A 38 -9.71 9.40 13.94
CA GLU A 38 -8.85 8.49 13.21
C GLU A 38 -9.58 7.93 11.99
N PHE A 39 -8.90 7.92 10.86
CA PHE A 39 -9.36 7.29 9.63
C PHE A 39 -8.57 6.01 9.39
N ILE A 40 -9.26 4.88 9.29
CA ILE A 40 -8.64 3.57 9.05
C ILE A 40 -9.40 2.88 7.92
N SER A 41 -8.71 2.65 6.81
CA SER A 41 -9.22 1.76 5.77
C SER A 41 -9.27 0.32 6.28
N SER A 42 -10.39 -0.36 6.03
CA SER A 42 -10.47 -1.81 6.16
C SER A 42 -9.81 -2.56 4.99
N GLY A 43 -9.32 -1.81 4.00
CA GLY A 43 -8.65 -2.33 2.83
C GLY A 43 -7.38 -3.09 3.17
N GLN A 44 -7.15 -4.16 2.41
CA GLN A 44 -5.85 -4.78 2.26
C GLN A 44 -5.52 -4.75 0.78
N PHE A 45 -4.31 -4.29 0.45
CA PHE A 45 -3.78 -4.32 -0.91
C PHE A 45 -2.41 -4.97 -0.92
N ASP A 46 -2.09 -5.60 -2.04
CA ASP A 46 -0.84 -6.33 -2.20
C ASP A 46 0.26 -5.44 -2.77
N LEU A 47 1.44 -5.52 -2.18
CA LEU A 47 2.69 -4.98 -2.73
C LEU A 47 3.33 -5.98 -3.69
N ASN A 48 2.61 -6.35 -4.74
CA ASN A 48 2.96 -7.45 -5.65
C ASN A 48 3.79 -7.03 -6.88
N LYS A 49 4.09 -5.74 -7.04
CA LYS A 49 4.90 -5.22 -8.14
C LYS A 49 6.20 -4.63 -7.61
N VAL A 50 7.29 -4.91 -8.31
CA VAL A 50 8.58 -4.25 -8.06
C VAL A 50 8.47 -2.80 -8.54
N GLY A 51 8.92 -1.87 -7.71
CA GLY A 51 8.90 -0.45 -8.03
C GLY A 51 8.26 0.39 -6.93
N LYS A 52 8.02 1.64 -7.28
CA LYS A 52 7.58 2.68 -6.34
C LYS A 52 6.06 2.74 -6.27
N TYR A 53 5.52 2.67 -5.05
CA TYR A 53 4.12 2.94 -4.77
C TYR A 53 4.00 4.37 -4.23
N THR A 54 2.97 5.09 -4.66
CA THR A 54 2.71 6.48 -4.23
C THR A 54 1.35 6.58 -3.58
N THR A 55 1.19 7.55 -2.68
CA THR A 55 -0.09 7.83 -2.02
C THR A 55 -0.52 9.26 -2.30
N TRP A 56 -1.84 9.44 -2.37
CA TRP A 56 -2.52 10.71 -2.44
C TRP A 56 -3.56 10.74 -1.34
N ILE A 57 -3.51 11.76 -0.49
CA ILE A 57 -4.39 11.90 0.68
C ILE A 57 -4.93 13.33 0.67
N GLU A 58 -6.25 13.46 0.77
CA GLU A 58 -6.95 14.73 0.87
C GLU A 58 -7.74 14.78 2.17
N LEU A 59 -7.51 15.83 2.96
CA LEU A 59 -8.30 16.13 4.14
C LEU A 59 -9.41 17.11 3.76
N LEU A 60 -10.64 16.74 4.08
CA LEU A 60 -11.86 17.48 3.76
C LEU A 60 -12.49 18.02 5.05
N MET A 61 -13.02 19.24 5.02
CA MET A 61 -13.84 19.78 6.11
C MET A 61 -15.10 20.45 5.61
N GLY A 62 -16.12 20.46 6.46
CA GLY A 62 -17.41 21.10 6.19
C GLY A 62 -18.53 20.07 6.02
N PRO A 63 -19.62 20.44 5.33
CA PRO A 63 -20.70 19.51 5.06
C PRO A 63 -20.30 18.54 3.93
N GLU A 64 -20.70 17.28 4.05
CA GLU A 64 -20.33 16.20 3.14
C GLU A 64 -20.79 16.43 1.69
N ASP A 65 -21.90 17.16 1.49
CA ASP A 65 -22.44 17.51 0.17
C ASP A 65 -21.68 18.64 -0.54
N ASN A 66 -20.88 19.42 0.21
CA ASN A 66 -20.06 20.50 -0.33
C ASN A 66 -18.77 20.69 0.51
N PRO A 67 -17.88 19.70 0.50
CA PRO A 67 -16.69 19.72 1.33
C PRO A 67 -15.65 20.70 0.78
N GLN A 68 -14.84 21.25 1.68
CA GLN A 68 -13.65 22.03 1.33
C GLN A 68 -12.41 21.17 1.56
N LEU A 69 -11.52 21.12 0.57
CA LEU A 69 -10.19 20.53 0.74
C LEU A 69 -9.33 21.48 1.57
N VAL A 70 -8.91 21.01 2.74
CA VAL A 70 -8.17 21.82 3.71
C VAL A 70 -6.70 21.44 3.78
N ASP A 71 -6.36 20.21 3.44
CA ASP A 71 -4.98 19.77 3.32
C ASP A 71 -4.85 18.64 2.30
N LYS A 72 -3.64 18.46 1.80
CA LYS A 72 -3.32 17.44 0.81
C LYS A 72 -1.88 17.00 0.91
N TYR A 73 -1.70 15.69 0.93
CA TYR A 73 -0.40 15.05 0.82
C TYR A 73 -0.33 14.19 -0.44
N VAL A 74 0.75 14.34 -1.21
CA VAL A 74 1.07 13.50 -2.36
C VAL A 74 2.53 13.11 -2.26
N GLY A 75 2.82 11.82 -2.23
CA GLY A 75 4.19 11.38 -2.04
C GLY A 75 4.37 9.88 -2.14
N ASP A 76 5.54 9.45 -1.69
CA ASP A 76 5.99 8.08 -1.77
C ASP A 76 5.42 7.31 -0.58
N LEU A 77 4.80 6.16 -0.85
CA LEU A 77 4.42 5.24 0.20
C LEU A 77 5.59 4.32 0.54
N CYS A 78 6.08 3.59 -0.46
CA CYS A 78 7.22 2.70 -0.33
C CYS A 78 7.81 2.36 -1.70
N THR A 79 8.93 1.63 -1.71
CA THR A 79 9.49 1.01 -2.92
C THR A 79 9.74 -0.46 -2.66
N VAL A 80 9.10 -1.31 -3.47
CA VAL A 80 9.32 -2.76 -3.46
C VAL A 80 10.54 -3.06 -4.32
N ILE A 81 11.53 -3.72 -3.74
CA ILE A 81 12.74 -4.14 -4.44
C ILE A 81 12.61 -5.62 -4.79
N GLY A 82 12.79 -5.95 -6.07
CA GLY A 82 12.91 -7.34 -6.50
C GLY A 82 14.19 -7.93 -5.96
N LEU A 83 14.09 -8.96 -5.11
CA LEU A 83 15.25 -9.74 -4.73
C LEU A 83 15.65 -10.61 -5.92
N GLU A 84 16.76 -10.28 -6.58
CA GLU A 84 17.44 -11.25 -7.40
C GLU A 84 18.03 -12.32 -6.47
N TYR A 85 17.37 -13.47 -6.40
CA TYR A 85 18.01 -14.65 -5.84
C TYR A 85 19.07 -15.11 -6.84
N ALA A 86 20.23 -14.45 -6.82
CA ALA A 86 21.43 -14.88 -7.53
C ALA A 86 22.00 -16.15 -6.85
N GLY A 87 21.27 -17.25 -6.94
CA GLY A 87 21.73 -18.56 -6.51
C GLY A 87 22.59 -19.17 -7.61
N THR A 88 23.86 -19.47 -7.30
CA THR A 88 24.67 -20.35 -8.15
C THR A 88 24.36 -21.79 -7.74
N ILE A 89 24.09 -22.67 -8.70
CA ILE A 89 24.06 -24.11 -8.42
C ILE A 89 25.48 -24.53 -8.03
N ILE A 90 25.74 -24.67 -6.74
CA ILE A 90 27.05 -25.06 -6.21
C ILE A 90 27.29 -26.57 -6.30
N LYS A 91 26.24 -27.37 -6.53
CA LYS A 91 26.32 -28.83 -6.54
C LYS A 91 25.21 -29.47 -7.37
N LYS A 92 25.57 -30.42 -8.23
CA LYS A 92 24.65 -31.26 -9.02
C LYS A 92 25.06 -32.73 -8.85
N GLU A 93 24.42 -33.43 -7.93
CA GLU A 93 24.67 -34.84 -7.66
C GLU A 93 23.39 -35.66 -7.87
N LEU A 94 23.56 -36.91 -8.29
CA LEU A 94 22.53 -37.93 -8.29
C LEU A 94 22.85 -38.96 -7.19
N GLU A 95 21.86 -39.27 -6.34
CA GLU A 95 21.97 -40.33 -5.34
C GLU A 95 21.03 -41.48 -5.73
N TYR A 96 21.59 -42.69 -5.83
CA TYR A 96 20.85 -43.93 -6.04
C TYR A 96 21.51 -45.04 -5.23
N ASP A 97 20.71 -45.78 -4.45
CA ASP A 97 21.19 -46.89 -3.61
C ASP A 97 22.40 -46.50 -2.74
N GLU A 98 22.25 -45.40 -1.99
CA GLU A 98 23.28 -44.79 -1.11
C GLU A 98 24.58 -44.38 -1.81
N THR A 99 24.63 -44.45 -3.14
CA THR A 99 25.78 -44.10 -3.96
C THR A 99 25.56 -42.73 -4.60
N ARG A 100 26.54 -41.83 -4.47
CA ARG A 100 26.51 -40.47 -5.07
C ARG A 100 27.46 -40.35 -6.25
N GLY A 101 26.98 -39.70 -7.32
CA GLY A 101 27.79 -39.39 -8.50
C GLY A 101 27.54 -37.98 -9.02
N ASP A 102 28.61 -37.38 -9.57
CA ASP A 102 28.52 -36.11 -10.30
C ASP A 102 27.74 -36.30 -11.62
N ILE A 103 26.99 -35.27 -12.01
CA ILE A 103 26.23 -35.28 -13.27
C ILE A 103 27.07 -34.62 -14.38
N PRO A 104 27.19 -35.24 -15.59
CA PRO A 104 26.53 -36.47 -16.03
C PRO A 104 27.19 -37.73 -15.45
N VAL A 105 26.34 -38.71 -15.11
CA VAL A 105 26.76 -40.03 -14.65
C VAL A 105 27.15 -40.87 -15.88
N TYR A 106 28.33 -41.50 -15.83
CA TYR A 106 28.84 -42.40 -16.87
C TYR A 106 28.73 -43.86 -16.47
#